data_AF-A0A3B9Y4V9-F1
#
_entry.id   AF-A0A3B9Y4V9-F1
#
_cell.length_a   1.000
_cell.length_b   1.000
_cell.length_c   1.000
_cell.angle_alpha   90.00
_cell.angle_beta   90.00
_cell.angle_gamma   90.00
#
_symmetry.space_group_name_H-M   'P 1'
#
loop_
_entity.id
_entity.type
_entity.pdbx_description
1 polymer ?
#
loop_
_entity_poly.entity_id
_entity_poly.type
_entity_poly.pdbx_seq_one_letter_code
_entity_poly.pdbx_strand_id
1 'polypeptide(L)' 'AQGEYPKAREVEVLRLVARGLTDVQVAEQLTISHRTVHAHLSAIYSKLGISSRSAATRYALEHFLL' A
#
# COMPACT_ATOMS: atom_id res chain seq x y z
N ALA A 1 16.69 5.20 7.45
CA ALA A 1 16.18 3.81 7.49
C ALA A 1 16.54 3.16 6.17
N GLN A 2 17.30 2.06 6.18
CA GLN A 2 17.65 1.34 4.96
C GLN A 2 16.39 0.76 4.31
N GLY A 3 16.32 0.82 2.98
CA GLY A 3 15.18 0.39 2.17
C GLY A 3 14.83 -1.08 2.38
N GLU A 4 13.72 -1.32 3.06
CA GLU A 4 13.10 -2.64 3.19
C GLU A 4 11.93 -2.69 2.20
N TYR A 5 11.76 -3.80 1.48
CA TYR A 5 10.64 -3.94 0.53
C TYR A 5 9.31 -4.20 1.26
N PRO A 6 8.17 -3.82 0.67
CA PRO A 6 6.86 -4.19 1.19
C PRO A 6 6.73 -5.72 1.32
N LYS A 7 6.22 -6.18 2.47
CA LYS A 7 5.91 -7.60 2.74
C LYS A 7 4.68 -8.04 1.95
N ALA A 8 4.42 -9.35 1.86
CA ALA A 8 3.31 -9.91 1.08
C ALA A 8 1.97 -9.16 1.27
N ARG A 9 1.53 -8.97 2.53
CA ARG A 9 0.29 -8.25 2.83
C ARG A 9 0.34 -6.76 2.48
N GLU A 10 1.50 -6.13 2.64
CA GLU A 10 1.69 -4.73 2.25
C GLU A 10 1.68 -4.57 0.73
N VAL A 11 2.21 -5.54 -0.02
CA VAL A 11 2.10 -5.59 -1.48
C VAL A 11 0.63 -5.69 -1.88
N GLU A 12 -0.15 -6.60 -1.29
CA GLU A 12 -1.60 -6.71 -1.56
C GLU A 12 -2.31 -5.36 -1.39
N VAL A 13 -2.09 -4.68 -0.25
CA VAL A 13 -2.64 -3.34 0.03
C VAL A 13 -2.19 -2.33 -1.03
N LEU A 14 -0.90 -2.31 -1.37
CA LEU A 14 -0.31 -1.41 -2.36
C LEU A 14 -0.94 -1.60 -3.74
N ARG A 15 -1.17 -2.84 -4.18
CA ARG A 15 -1.83 -3.14 -5.47
C ARG A 15 -3.25 -2.59 -5.51
N LEU A 16 -4.03 -2.83 -4.46
CA LEU A 16 -5.42 -2.37 -4.39
C LEU A 16 -5.52 -0.84 -4.39
N VAL A 17 -4.63 -0.18 -3.62
CA VAL A 17 -4.53 1.28 -3.63
C VAL A 17 -4.14 1.82 -5.01
N ALA A 18 -3.18 1.18 -5.68
CA ALA A 18 -2.75 1.57 -7.03
C ALA A 18 -3.84 1.39 -8.08
N ARG A 19 -4.77 0.45 -7.89
CA ARG A 19 -5.99 0.27 -8.69
C ARG A 19 -7.10 1.27 -8.36
N GLY A 20 -6.89 2.18 -7.41
CA GLY A 20 -7.81 3.26 -7.07
C GLY A 20 -8.80 2.95 -5.94
N LEU A 21 -8.70 1.80 -5.28
CA LEU A 21 -9.64 1.43 -4.20
C LEU A 21 -9.39 2.26 -2.95
N THR A 22 -10.42 2.90 -2.40
CA THR A 22 -10.35 3.58 -1.10
C THR A 22 -9.98 2.63 0.05
N ASP A 23 -9.50 3.17 1.17
CA ASP A 23 -9.07 2.36 2.32
C ASP A 23 -10.21 1.48 2.87
N VAL A 24 -11.47 1.95 2.73
CA VAL A 24 -12.69 1.18 3.04
C VAL A 24 -12.80 -0.04 2.14
N GLN A 25 -12.69 0.15 0.82
CA GLN A 25 -12.79 -0.94 -0.16
C GLN A 25 -11.62 -1.93 -0.02
N VAL A 26 -10.42 -1.43 0.31
CA VAL A 26 -9.26 -2.30 0.62
C VAL A 26 -9.54 -3.15 1.86
N ALA A 27 -10.08 -2.54 2.91
CA ALA A 27 -10.43 -3.23 4.15
C ALA A 27 -11.47 -4.33 3.92
N GLU A 28 -12.51 -4.03 3.14
CA GLU A 28 -13.54 -5.00 2.73
C GLU A 28 -12.94 -6.15 1.92
N GLN A 29 -12.16 -5.85 0.88
CA GLN A 29 -11.56 -6.89 0.02
C GLN A 29 -10.60 -7.80 0.78
N LEU A 30 -9.82 -7.26 1.72
CA LEU A 30 -8.85 -8.03 2.49
C LEU A 30 -9.41 -8.59 3.80
N THR A 31 -10.70 -8.33 4.10
CA THR A 31 -11.37 -8.72 5.35
C THR A 31 -10.57 -8.31 6.59
N ILE A 32 -10.15 -7.04 6.63
CA ILE A 32 -9.43 -6.42 7.76
C ILE A 32 -10.06 -5.09 8.14
N SER A 33 -9.65 -4.51 9.28
CA SER A 33 -10.15 -3.19 9.67
C SER A 33 -9.50 -2.05 8.88
N HIS A 34 -10.20 -0.90 8.74
CA HIS A 34 -9.62 0.31 8.14
C HIS A 34 -8.34 0.75 8.87
N ARG A 35 -8.31 0.59 10.20
CA ARG A 35 -7.13 0.86 11.03
C ARG A 35 -5.94 -0.01 10.61
N THR A 36 -6.19 -1.29 10.30
CA THR A 36 -5.17 -2.23 9.83
C THR A 36 -4.66 -1.82 8.44
N VAL A 37 -5.53 -1.39 7.53
CA VAL A 37 -5.12 -0.82 6.23
C VAL A 37 -4.20 0.38 6.42
N HIS A 38 -4.58 1.31 7.30
CA HIS A 38 -3.78 2.50 7.59
C HIS A 38 -2.40 2.16 8.15
N ALA A 39 -2.32 1.15 9.02
CA ALA A 39 -1.05 0.65 9.54
C ALA A 39 -0.16 0.06 8.43
N HIS A 40 -0.73 -0.71 7.49
CA HIS A 40 0.01 -1.21 6.34
C HIS A 40 0.49 -0.08 5.43
N LEU A 41 -0.36 0.92 5.13
CA LEU A 41 0.03 2.08 4.32
C LEU A 41 1.16 2.89 4.98
N SER A 42 1.09 3.11 6.29
CA SER A 42 2.16 3.78 7.03
C SER A 42 3.49 3.02 6.93
N ALA A 43 3.45 1.69 7.08
CA ALA A 43 4.63 0.86 6.92
C ALA A 43 5.19 0.89 5.49
N ILE A 44 4.32 0.80 4.47
CA ILE A 44 4.70 0.91 3.05
C ILE A 44 5.39 2.25 2.79
N TYR A 45 4.79 3.35 3.24
CA TYR A 45 5.31 4.69 3.02
C TYR A 45 6.69 4.87 3.65
N SER A 46 6.84 4.42 4.90
CA SER A 46 8.12 4.44 5.61
C SER A 46 9.19 3.61 4.90
N LYS A 47 8.83 2.42 4.42
CA LYS A 47 9.73 1.48 3.73
C LYS A 47 10.21 1.97 2.37
N LEU A 48 9.28 2.54 1.59
CA LEU A 48 9.54 3.05 0.25
C LEU A 48 10.10 4.48 0.26
N GLY A 49 10.13 5.15 1.41
CA GLY A 49 10.57 6.55 1.51
C GLY A 49 9.63 7.53 0.81
N ILE A 50 8.34 7.19 0.72
CA ILE A 50 7.29 8.01 0.09
C ILE A 50 6.31 8.53 1.13
N SER A 51 5.58 9.59 0.80
CA SER A 51 4.69 10.26 1.76
C SER A 51 3.25 10.41 1.27
N SER A 52 2.91 9.88 0.09
CA SER A 52 1.58 10.06 -0.49
C SER A 52 1.07 8.82 -1.20
N ARG A 53 -0.25 8.74 -1.26
CA ARG A 53 -0.98 7.72 -2.02
C ARG A 53 -0.63 7.76 -3.51
N SER A 54 -0.51 8.95 -4.09
CA SER A 54 -0.12 9.12 -5.50
C SER A 54 1.30 8.61 -5.76
N ALA A 55 2.24 8.85 -4.83
CA ALA A 55 3.59 8.28 -4.92
C ALA A 55 3.57 6.75 -4.82
N ALA A 56 2.68 6.18 -3.99
CA ALA A 56 2.52 4.73 -3.87
C ALA A 56 1.94 4.11 -5.14
N THR A 57 0.94 4.76 -5.76
CA THR A 57 0.41 4.35 -7.08
C THR A 57 1.50 4.39 -8.15
N ARG A 58 2.29 5.48 -8.20
CA ARG A 58 3.40 5.61 -9.14
C ARG A 58 4.44 4.51 -8.94
N TYR A 59 4.83 4.23 -7.70
CA TYR A 59 5.74 3.14 -7.39
C TYR A 59 5.21 1.78 -7.87
N ALA A 60 3.93 1.48 -7.63
CA ALA A 60 3.33 0.23 -8.07
C ALA A 60 3.35 0.07 -9.61
N LEU A 61 3.15 1.17 -10.35
CA LEU A 61 3.27 1.19 -11.81
C LEU A 61 4.70 0.91 -12.28
N GLU A 62 5.69 1.61 -11.71
CA GLU A 62 7.11 1.47 -12.09
C GLU A 62 7.68 0.08 -11.79
N HIS A 63 7.14 -0.58 -10.77
CA HIS A 63 7.57 -1.90 -10.33
C HIS A 63 6.65 -3.05 -10.81
N PHE A 64 5.75 -2.79 -11.76
CA PHE A 64 4.84 -3.79 -12.35
C PHE A 64 4.00 -4.57 -11.32
N LEU A 65 3.48 -3.86 -10.32
CA LEU A 65 2.64 -4.39 -9.25
C LEU A 65 1.14 -4.22 -9.51
N LEU A 66 0.71 -4.01 -10.76
CA LEU A 66 -0.71 -3.92 -11.13
C LEU A 66 -1.29 -5.24 -11.64
#